data_AF-A0A2V7UF26-F1
#
_entry.id   AF-A0A2V7UF26-F1
#
_cell.length_a   1.000
_cell.length_b   1.000
_cell.length_c   1.000
_cell.angle_alpha   90.00
_cell.angle_beta   90.00
_cell.angle_gamma   90.00
#
_symmetry.space_group_name_H-M   'P 1'
#
loop_
_entity.id
_entity.type
_entity.pdbx_description
1 polymer ?
#
loop_
_entity_poly.entity_id
_entity_poly.type
_entity_poly.pdbx_seq_one_letter_code
_entity_poly.pdbx_strand_id
1 'polypeptide(L)'
;MLRPLAKEIVALTRALVRTDSVSVPPDGHETAAQKVLRDALKRYRMDVELYDTGFLRRSRHRYVRRDRRYAGRHNLVARLPGRGRGRSLLLSGHMDTVPVGREPWRSSPWSGAVRNGRLHGRGSWDMKGGLAAQFAVGMALRNAGTRLGGDLLCESVVDEEFAGGGGTLAGRLRGDNADACAIAEGTNYEVVRATRGGHFFDLVCRAGDPMGYFSKEEVVSPAVPVGRLLGWIDGWTVRRRAVERGEIYRDFPDPVPVQVLALEANRFDPDVPWSVPLVSRVRVYFQFLPHEDVPAVVREVEASLRAFGAQDPFFRRYPIEVRRIVDPPLLGHELAADHPWTRCLHGAATGILGAKAKISASEWPCDAFLAQREFGIPTLLFGPRGAGSHNPNEYVEVVSVLRTAEVYLAAALEWCG
;
A
#
# COMPACT_ATOMS: atom_id res chain seq x y z
N MET A 1 29.70 8.19 2.16
CA MET A 1 29.26 7.40 3.33
C MET A 1 28.69 6.03 2.95
N LEU A 2 27.94 5.90 1.84
CA LEU A 2 27.29 4.62 1.47
C LEU A 2 28.14 3.62 0.66
N ARG A 3 29.13 4.08 -0.11
CA ARG A 3 29.99 3.18 -0.94
C ARG A 3 30.54 1.96 -0.18
N PRO A 4 31.10 2.09 1.04
CA PRO A 4 31.58 0.93 1.80
C PRO A 4 30.48 -0.08 2.15
N LEU A 5 29.22 0.36 2.23
CA LEU A 5 28.08 -0.46 2.63
C LEU A 5 27.37 -1.13 1.44
N ALA A 6 27.80 -0.87 0.19
CA ALA A 6 27.06 -1.33 -0.99
C ALA A 6 26.79 -2.84 -1.01
N LYS A 7 27.79 -3.68 -0.69
CA LYS A 7 27.63 -5.13 -0.62
C LYS A 7 26.62 -5.55 0.47
N GLU A 8 26.59 -4.81 1.56
CA GLU A 8 25.77 -5.11 2.72
C GLU A 8 24.32 -4.68 2.53
N ILE A 9 24.09 -3.55 1.84
CA ILE A 9 22.75 -3.14 1.41
C ILE A 9 22.15 -4.22 0.53
N VAL A 10 22.92 -4.70 -0.47
CA VAL A 10 22.47 -5.80 -1.34
C VAL A 10 22.24 -7.09 -0.55
N ALA A 11 23.12 -7.43 0.39
CA ALA A 11 22.95 -8.60 1.25
C ALA A 11 21.69 -8.51 2.12
N LEU A 12 21.41 -7.33 2.69
CA LEU A 12 20.20 -7.05 3.46
C LEU A 12 18.96 -7.22 2.57
N THR A 13 18.90 -6.57 1.41
CA THR A 13 17.76 -6.71 0.49
C THR A 13 17.52 -8.18 0.12
N ARG A 14 18.59 -8.94 -0.16
CA ARG A 14 18.48 -10.39 -0.45
C ARG A 14 17.91 -11.16 0.74
N ALA A 15 18.36 -10.87 1.96
CA ALA A 15 17.91 -11.54 3.16
C ALA A 15 16.42 -11.25 3.46
N LEU A 16 16.00 -10.00 3.28
CA LEU A 16 14.59 -9.62 3.41
C LEU A 16 13.71 -10.32 2.37
N VAL A 17 14.14 -10.36 1.10
CA VAL A 17 13.41 -11.03 0.01
C VAL A 17 13.38 -12.55 0.19
N ARG A 18 14.37 -13.15 0.84
CA ARG A 18 14.39 -14.59 1.15
C ARG A 18 13.49 -14.98 2.32
N THR A 19 12.97 -14.00 3.05
CA THR A 19 12.14 -14.22 4.22
C THR A 19 10.70 -13.96 3.86
N ASP A 20 9.85 -14.97 4.05
CA ASP A 20 8.40 -14.83 3.88
C ASP A 20 7.89 -13.79 4.89
N SER A 21 7.20 -12.79 4.35
CA SER A 21 6.49 -11.76 5.11
C SER A 21 5.10 -11.52 4.51
N VAL A 22 4.51 -12.54 3.89
CA VAL A 22 3.16 -12.43 3.34
C VAL A 22 2.19 -12.01 4.43
N SER A 23 1.39 -11.00 4.13
CA SER A 23 0.27 -10.55 4.94
C SER A 23 -1.02 -10.95 4.23
N VAL A 24 -1.90 -11.69 4.90
CA VAL A 24 -3.24 -11.99 4.41
C VAL A 24 -4.18 -11.89 5.60
N PRO A 25 -5.13 -10.93 5.58
CA PRO A 25 -6.06 -10.75 6.67
C PRO A 25 -6.76 -12.07 7.05
N PRO A 26 -6.89 -12.35 8.35
CA PRO A 26 -6.62 -11.44 9.46
C PRO A 26 -5.15 -11.42 9.96
N ASP A 27 -4.24 -12.23 9.41
CA ASP A 27 -2.88 -12.44 9.93
C ASP A 27 -1.77 -11.88 9.01
N GLY A 28 -0.52 -12.03 9.45
CA GLY A 28 0.67 -11.77 8.63
C GLY A 28 1.93 -12.40 9.21
N HIS A 29 2.95 -12.60 8.36
CA HIS A 29 4.21 -13.30 8.69
C HIS A 29 5.42 -12.35 8.84
N GLU A 30 5.19 -11.04 8.95
CA GLU A 30 6.23 -10.00 8.80
C GLU A 30 7.32 -10.07 9.87
N THR A 31 6.97 -10.52 11.08
CA THR A 31 7.86 -10.55 12.25
C THR A 31 9.17 -11.29 11.96
N ALA A 32 9.18 -12.31 11.09
CA ALA A 32 10.40 -13.00 10.70
C ALA A 32 11.37 -12.08 9.94
N ALA A 33 10.88 -11.35 8.93
CA ALA A 33 11.66 -10.41 8.15
C ALA A 33 12.07 -9.18 8.99
N GLN A 34 11.23 -8.75 9.94
CA GLN A 34 11.58 -7.70 10.90
C GLN A 34 12.77 -8.09 11.78
N LYS A 35 12.85 -9.35 12.21
CA LYS A 35 14.01 -9.87 12.97
C LYS A 35 15.28 -9.87 12.12
N VAL A 36 15.20 -10.22 10.83
CA VAL A 36 16.32 -10.13 9.89
C VAL A 36 16.84 -8.70 9.80
N LEU A 37 15.94 -7.72 9.65
CA LEU A 37 16.29 -6.30 9.63
C LEU A 37 16.95 -5.87 10.95
N ARG A 38 16.33 -6.16 12.10
CA ARG A 38 16.89 -5.86 13.43
C ARG A 38 18.30 -6.41 13.59
N ASP A 39 18.51 -7.66 13.22
CA ASP A 39 19.79 -8.35 13.43
C ASP A 39 20.89 -7.76 12.54
N ALA A 40 20.54 -7.30 11.32
CA ALA A 40 21.46 -6.57 10.45
C ALA A 40 21.89 -5.20 11.01
N LEU A 41 21.06 -4.58 11.87
CA LEU A 41 21.32 -3.26 12.46
C LEU A 41 22.16 -3.32 13.74
N LYS A 42 22.19 -4.46 14.45
CA LYS A 42 22.94 -4.64 15.72
C LYS A 42 24.40 -4.17 15.63
N ARG A 43 25.05 -4.44 14.50
CA ARG A 43 26.46 -4.07 14.24
C ARG A 43 26.72 -2.56 14.18
N TYR A 44 25.69 -1.73 13.97
CA TYR A 44 25.81 -0.26 13.94
C TYR A 44 25.48 0.42 15.26
N ARG A 45 25.17 -0.38 16.30
CA ARG A 45 24.78 0.13 17.64
C ARG A 45 23.69 1.21 17.51
N MET A 46 22.70 0.97 16.65
CA MET A 46 21.51 1.80 16.51
C MET A 46 20.56 1.50 17.67
N ASP A 47 19.84 2.51 18.15
CA ASP A 47 18.70 2.28 19.05
C ASP A 47 17.57 1.68 18.21
N VAL A 48 17.32 0.38 18.36
CA VAL A 48 16.36 -0.37 17.54
C VAL A 48 15.36 -1.04 18.47
N GLU A 49 14.09 -0.77 18.23
CA GLU A 49 12.98 -1.36 18.95
C GLU A 49 12.15 -2.21 17.98
N LEU A 50 11.96 -3.48 18.34
CA LEU A 50 11.01 -4.38 17.69
C LEU A 50 9.81 -4.53 18.64
N TYR A 51 8.67 -3.93 18.30
CA TYR A 51 7.54 -3.83 19.22
C TYR A 51 6.27 -4.45 18.64
N ASP A 52 5.47 -5.05 19.54
CA ASP A 52 4.18 -5.67 19.21
C ASP A 52 3.11 -4.61 18.92
N THR A 53 2.32 -4.82 17.86
CA THR A 53 1.24 -3.90 17.45
C THR A 53 -0.13 -4.25 18.05
N GLY A 54 -0.22 -5.29 18.87
CA GLY A 54 -1.48 -5.80 19.47
C GLY A 54 -2.21 -4.79 20.34
N PHE A 55 -1.53 -3.73 20.83
CA PHE A 55 -2.17 -2.64 21.55
C PHE A 55 -3.21 -1.89 20.70
N LEU A 56 -3.12 -1.93 19.37
CA LEU A 56 -4.10 -1.34 18.46
C LEU A 56 -5.52 -1.84 18.73
N ARG A 57 -5.68 -3.09 19.19
CA ARG A 57 -6.99 -3.65 19.55
C ARG A 57 -7.74 -2.79 20.59
N ARG A 58 -7.00 -2.14 21.49
CA ARG A 58 -7.55 -1.25 22.54
C ARG A 58 -7.71 0.19 22.08
N SER A 59 -7.08 0.60 20.98
CA SER A 59 -7.22 1.94 20.42
C SER A 59 -8.64 2.17 19.91
N ARG A 60 -9.15 3.39 20.07
CA ARG A 60 -10.44 3.84 19.50
C ARG A 60 -10.26 4.60 18.18
N HIS A 61 -9.05 4.69 17.66
CA HIS A 61 -8.77 5.40 16.41
C HIS A 61 -9.55 4.79 15.24
N ARG A 62 -10.16 5.65 14.41
CA ARG A 62 -11.10 5.23 13.34
C ARG A 62 -10.48 4.32 12.28
N TYR A 63 -9.17 4.42 12.07
CA TYR A 63 -8.42 3.62 11.09
C TYR A 63 -7.90 2.27 11.62
N VAL A 64 -8.21 1.90 12.87
CA VAL A 64 -7.90 0.54 13.34
C VAL A 64 -8.82 -0.45 12.64
N ARG A 65 -8.24 -1.31 11.80
CA ARG A 65 -8.95 -2.41 11.14
C ARG A 65 -9.31 -3.49 12.17
N ARG A 66 -10.61 -3.74 12.36
CA ARG A 66 -11.11 -4.67 13.40
C ARG A 66 -11.10 -6.13 12.96
N ASP A 67 -10.98 -6.35 11.67
CA ASP A 67 -10.83 -7.64 10.99
C ASP A 67 -9.36 -8.07 10.85
N ARG A 68 -8.42 -7.42 11.57
CA ARG A 68 -7.00 -7.77 11.63
C ARG A 68 -6.61 -8.26 13.03
N ARG A 69 -5.68 -9.21 13.09
CA ARG A 69 -5.01 -9.67 14.31
C ARG A 69 -3.62 -9.07 14.40
N TYR A 70 -3.49 -8.01 15.20
CA TYR A 70 -2.22 -7.29 15.37
C TYR A 70 -1.28 -7.90 16.42
N ALA A 71 -1.81 -8.64 17.39
CA ALA A 71 -0.96 -9.28 18.41
C ALA A 71 -0.03 -10.31 17.74
N GLY A 72 1.25 -10.25 18.05
CA GLY A 72 2.32 -11.05 17.45
C GLY A 72 2.90 -10.47 16.14
N ARG A 73 2.29 -9.43 15.56
CA ARG A 73 2.81 -8.71 14.40
C ARG A 73 3.60 -7.50 14.86
N HIS A 74 4.89 -7.47 14.54
CA HIS A 74 5.82 -6.48 15.08
C HIS A 74 6.20 -5.44 14.05
N ASN A 75 6.19 -4.18 14.46
CA ASN A 75 6.91 -3.13 13.75
C ASN A 75 8.35 -3.08 14.25
N LEU A 76 9.22 -2.50 13.43
CA LEU A 76 10.57 -2.14 13.81
C LEU A 76 10.79 -0.65 13.61
N VAL A 77 11.39 0.02 14.59
CA VAL A 77 11.83 1.40 14.47
C VAL A 77 13.26 1.52 14.96
N ALA A 78 14.09 2.22 14.19
CA ALA A 78 15.43 2.58 14.56
C ALA A 78 15.53 4.10 14.69
N ARG A 79 16.00 4.57 15.85
CA ARG A 79 16.06 6.00 16.19
C ARG A 79 17.51 6.47 16.24
N LEU A 80 17.79 7.61 15.61
CA LEU A 80 19.07 8.29 15.66
C LEU A 80 18.84 9.71 16.19
N PRO A 81 19.04 9.94 17.50
CA PRO A 81 18.85 11.26 18.09
C PRO A 81 19.81 12.29 17.49
N GLY A 82 19.24 13.39 17.00
CA GLY A 82 19.96 14.55 16.51
C GLY A 82 20.59 15.37 17.63
N ARG A 83 21.18 16.51 17.28
CA ARG A 83 21.76 17.49 18.21
C ARG A 83 20.70 18.42 18.83
N GLY A 84 19.44 18.31 18.42
CA GLY A 84 18.32 19.13 18.90
C GLY A 84 18.21 20.51 18.25
N ARG A 85 18.77 20.70 17.05
CA ARG A 85 18.81 22.01 16.35
C ARG A 85 18.27 21.97 14.92
N GLY A 86 17.74 20.84 14.47
CA GLY A 86 17.22 20.64 13.12
C GLY A 86 15.88 19.94 13.12
N ARG A 87 15.28 19.82 11.93
CA ARG A 87 14.00 19.13 11.74
C ARG A 87 14.20 17.62 11.74
N SER A 88 13.24 16.91 12.29
CA SER A 88 13.21 15.46 12.28
C SER A 88 12.72 14.90 10.95
N LEU A 89 13.22 13.72 10.57
CA LEU A 89 12.82 13.00 9.36
C LEU A 89 12.44 11.56 9.69
N LEU A 90 11.32 11.12 9.15
CA LEU A 90 10.90 9.73 9.13
C LEU A 90 11.15 9.12 7.75
N LEU A 91 11.89 8.02 7.71
CA LEU A 91 12.01 7.14 6.57
C LEU A 91 11.19 5.87 6.88
N SER A 92 10.04 5.72 6.23
CA SER A 92 9.07 4.66 6.51
C SER A 92 8.87 3.72 5.32
N GLY A 93 8.51 2.48 5.59
CA GLY A 93 8.23 1.50 4.56
C GLY A 93 7.61 0.23 5.12
N HIS A 94 6.80 -0.47 4.32
CA HIS A 94 6.16 -1.71 4.75
C HIS A 94 7.09 -2.92 4.57
N MET A 95 6.92 -3.91 5.45
CA MET A 95 7.65 -5.19 5.42
C MET A 95 6.83 -6.29 4.76
N ASP A 96 5.51 -6.18 4.84
CA ASP A 96 4.63 -7.18 4.29
C ASP A 96 4.72 -7.27 2.77
N THR A 97 4.19 -8.36 2.24
CA THR A 97 4.06 -8.54 0.80
C THR A 97 2.72 -9.17 0.49
N VAL A 98 2.16 -8.92 -0.69
CA VAL A 98 1.05 -9.73 -1.20
C VAL A 98 1.42 -11.20 -1.41
N PRO A 99 0.42 -12.11 -1.45
CA PRO A 99 0.61 -13.48 -1.88
C PRO A 99 1.37 -13.63 -3.21
N VAL A 100 2.00 -14.79 -3.37
CA VAL A 100 2.80 -15.13 -4.57
C VAL A 100 1.93 -15.41 -5.80
N GLY A 101 0.61 -15.49 -5.64
CA GLY A 101 -0.34 -15.80 -6.71
C GLY A 101 -0.35 -17.28 -7.10
N ARG A 102 -1.13 -17.60 -8.13
CA ARG A 102 -1.22 -18.96 -8.71
C ARG A 102 -0.32 -19.15 -9.93
N GLU A 103 0.08 -18.04 -10.55
CA GLU A 103 0.90 -18.04 -11.75
C GLU A 103 2.33 -18.53 -11.44
N PRO A 104 2.95 -19.27 -12.37
CA PRO A 104 4.25 -19.87 -12.14
C PRO A 104 5.37 -18.81 -12.08
N TRP A 105 6.29 -18.99 -11.14
CA TRP A 105 7.50 -18.19 -11.06
C TRP A 105 8.67 -18.88 -11.78
N ARG A 106 9.47 -18.14 -12.54
CA ARG A 106 10.69 -18.68 -13.20
C ARG A 106 11.77 -19.08 -12.21
N SER A 107 11.72 -18.53 -11.00
CA SER A 107 12.59 -18.86 -9.86
C SER A 107 11.71 -18.85 -8.60
N SER A 108 12.21 -19.30 -7.45
CA SER A 108 11.44 -19.14 -6.21
C SER A 108 11.05 -17.66 -5.96
N PRO A 109 9.81 -17.36 -5.52
CA PRO A 109 9.43 -16.02 -5.06
C PRO A 109 10.33 -15.52 -3.92
N TRP A 110 10.96 -16.44 -3.19
CA TRP A 110 11.89 -16.17 -2.09
C TRP A 110 13.36 -16.31 -2.51
N SER A 111 13.67 -16.24 -3.80
CA SER A 111 15.03 -16.53 -4.27
C SER A 111 16.09 -15.55 -3.74
N GLY A 112 15.74 -14.25 -3.72
CA GLY A 112 16.71 -13.16 -3.55
C GLY A 112 17.87 -13.26 -4.54
N ALA A 113 17.66 -13.87 -5.71
CA ALA A 113 18.71 -14.10 -6.69
C ALA A 113 19.08 -12.79 -7.38
N VAL A 114 20.38 -12.52 -7.54
CA VAL A 114 20.86 -11.37 -8.31
C VAL A 114 21.35 -11.86 -9.67
N ARG A 115 20.75 -11.35 -10.75
CA ARG A 115 21.09 -11.70 -12.13
C ARG A 115 21.01 -10.46 -12.99
N ASN A 116 22.02 -10.20 -13.81
CA ASN A 116 22.06 -9.07 -14.75
C ASN A 116 21.72 -7.72 -14.07
N GLY A 117 22.28 -7.50 -12.87
CA GLY A 117 22.04 -6.26 -12.09
C GLY A 117 20.64 -6.16 -11.44
N ARG A 118 19.80 -7.20 -11.51
CA ARG A 118 18.46 -7.23 -10.93
C ARG A 118 18.40 -8.24 -9.78
N LEU A 119 17.76 -7.86 -8.69
CA LEU A 119 17.44 -8.74 -7.57
C LEU A 119 15.99 -9.18 -7.69
N HIS A 120 15.77 -10.49 -7.76
CA HIS A 120 14.45 -11.09 -7.99
C HIS A 120 13.82 -11.66 -6.72
N GLY A 121 12.52 -11.51 -6.61
CA GLY A 121 11.66 -12.13 -5.60
C GLY A 121 10.51 -11.22 -5.20
N ARG A 122 9.51 -11.80 -4.54
CA ARG A 122 8.34 -11.08 -4.03
C ARG A 122 8.81 -10.02 -3.01
N GLY A 123 8.29 -8.81 -3.20
CA GLY A 123 8.58 -7.63 -2.42
C GLY A 123 9.99 -7.08 -2.60
N SER A 124 10.72 -7.53 -3.61
CA SER A 124 12.02 -6.95 -3.96
C SER A 124 11.89 -5.48 -4.37
N TRP A 125 10.87 -5.16 -5.17
CA TRP A 125 10.55 -3.79 -5.59
C TRP A 125 9.48 -3.17 -4.70
N ASP A 126 8.57 -3.98 -4.17
CA ASP A 126 7.40 -3.55 -3.39
C ASP A 126 7.36 -4.19 -1.97
N MET A 127 8.08 -3.65 -0.98
CA MET A 127 9.01 -2.53 -1.09
C MET A 127 10.34 -2.74 -0.34
N LYS A 128 10.76 -4.00 -0.14
CA LYS A 128 11.97 -4.36 0.66
C LYS A 128 13.27 -3.78 0.10
N GLY A 129 13.35 -3.53 -1.20
CA GLY A 129 14.47 -2.81 -1.83
C GLY A 129 14.57 -1.37 -1.34
N GLY A 130 13.44 -0.65 -1.32
CA GLY A 130 13.35 0.70 -0.78
C GLY A 130 13.58 0.73 0.73
N LEU A 131 13.02 -0.23 1.47
CA LEU A 131 13.23 -0.38 2.90
C LEU A 131 14.72 -0.55 3.25
N ALA A 132 15.43 -1.43 2.54
CA ALA A 132 16.87 -1.59 2.73
C ALA A 132 17.65 -0.29 2.46
N ALA A 133 17.23 0.50 1.46
CA ALA A 133 17.83 1.79 1.15
C ALA A 133 17.63 2.84 2.26
N GLN A 134 16.46 2.87 2.89
CA GLN A 134 16.17 3.76 4.02
C GLN A 134 17.02 3.43 5.25
N PHE A 135 17.08 2.15 5.64
CA PHE A 135 17.88 1.73 6.79
C PHE A 135 19.40 1.89 6.54
N ALA A 136 19.84 1.83 5.28
CA ALA A 136 21.22 2.11 4.92
C ALA A 136 21.66 3.55 5.28
N VAL A 137 20.73 4.52 5.32
CA VAL A 137 21.03 5.89 5.76
C VAL A 137 21.50 5.90 7.21
N GLY A 138 20.73 5.27 8.11
CA GLY A 138 21.11 5.15 9.51
C GLY A 138 22.41 4.39 9.70
N MET A 139 22.60 3.28 8.97
CA MET A 139 23.86 2.52 8.96
C MET A 139 25.05 3.40 8.55
N ALA A 140 24.90 4.20 7.49
CA ALA A 140 25.93 5.09 6.98
C ALA A 140 26.30 6.20 7.95
N LEU A 141 25.30 6.84 8.58
CA LEU A 141 25.50 7.88 9.60
C LEU A 141 26.25 7.33 10.82
N ARG A 142 25.83 6.16 11.33
CA ARG A 142 26.50 5.51 12.46
C ARG A 142 27.93 5.10 12.13
N ASN A 143 28.15 4.52 10.96
CA ASN A 143 29.48 4.10 10.53
C ASN A 143 30.44 5.29 10.34
N ALA A 144 29.94 6.45 9.93
CA ALA A 144 30.72 7.67 9.79
C ALA A 144 30.88 8.47 11.11
N GLY A 145 30.15 8.11 12.18
CA GLY A 145 30.09 8.90 13.41
C GLY A 145 29.37 10.25 13.24
N THR A 146 28.57 10.41 12.18
CA THR A 146 27.86 11.65 11.88
C THR A 146 26.56 11.73 12.68
N ARG A 147 26.37 12.85 13.38
CA ARG A 147 25.13 13.18 14.11
C ARG A 147 24.48 14.42 13.50
N LEU A 148 23.27 14.25 12.98
CA LEU A 148 22.42 15.28 12.38
C LEU A 148 21.92 16.28 13.43
N GLY A 149 21.39 17.42 13.00
CA GLY A 149 20.78 18.45 13.82
C GLY A 149 19.43 18.02 14.39
N GLY A 150 18.58 17.41 13.58
CA GLY A 150 17.30 16.81 13.96
C GLY A 150 17.35 15.28 14.03
N ASP A 151 16.30 14.69 14.60
CA ASP A 151 16.18 13.24 14.76
C ASP A 151 15.92 12.54 13.43
N LEU A 152 16.53 11.37 13.22
CA LEU A 152 16.20 10.49 12.11
C LEU A 152 15.56 9.22 12.65
N LEU A 153 14.37 8.91 12.15
CA LEU A 153 13.67 7.65 12.40
C LEU A 153 13.66 6.84 11.12
N CYS A 154 14.11 5.60 11.18
CA CYS A 154 13.90 4.59 10.13
C CYS A 154 12.90 3.57 10.67
N GLU A 155 11.73 3.43 10.06
CA GLU A 155 10.74 2.44 10.49
C GLU A 155 10.40 1.45 9.40
N SER A 156 10.05 0.24 9.83
CA SER A 156 9.47 -0.80 9.02
C SER A 156 8.16 -1.25 9.63
N VAL A 157 7.07 -1.09 8.88
CA VAL A 157 5.70 -1.30 9.35
C VAL A 157 5.09 -2.58 8.78
N VAL A 158 4.04 -3.07 9.42
CA VAL A 158 3.23 -4.19 8.94
C VAL A 158 1.87 -3.72 8.40
N ASP A 159 1.22 -4.59 7.62
CA ASP A 159 -0.22 -4.56 7.27
C ASP A 159 -0.62 -3.64 6.10
N GLU A 160 0.32 -3.09 5.33
CA GLU A 160 0.04 -2.17 4.21
C GLU A 160 -0.78 -2.83 3.08
N GLU A 161 -0.34 -3.99 2.59
CA GLU A 161 -0.67 -4.54 1.25
C GLU A 161 -2.14 -4.95 1.06
N PHE A 162 -2.86 -5.18 2.15
CA PHE A 162 -4.31 -5.45 2.15
C PHE A 162 -5.09 -4.28 2.72
N ALA A 163 -4.70 -3.06 2.31
CA ALA A 163 -5.36 -1.81 2.66
C ALA A 163 -5.39 -1.54 4.18
N GLY A 164 -4.37 -1.99 4.90
CA GLY A 164 -4.41 -2.15 6.35
C GLY A 164 -3.28 -1.44 7.09
N GLY A 165 -3.03 -0.15 6.91
CA GLY A 165 -1.97 0.63 7.58
C GLY A 165 -1.97 0.71 9.13
N GLY A 166 -2.38 -0.34 9.83
CA GLY A 166 -2.25 -0.53 11.26
C GLY A 166 -0.81 -0.43 11.73
N GLY A 167 0.17 -0.94 10.99
CA GLY A 167 1.58 -0.76 11.32
C GLY A 167 1.98 0.72 11.35
N THR A 168 1.69 1.47 10.29
CA THR A 168 1.91 2.93 10.26
C THR A 168 1.17 3.62 11.40
N LEU A 169 -0.12 3.33 11.58
CA LEU A 169 -0.93 3.88 12.66
C LEU A 169 -0.36 3.59 14.06
N ALA A 170 0.20 2.39 14.29
CA ALA A 170 0.81 2.01 15.55
C ALA A 170 2.02 2.90 15.88
N GLY A 171 2.90 3.16 14.90
CA GLY A 171 4.03 4.06 15.08
C GLY A 171 3.56 5.47 15.43
N ARG A 172 2.59 6.00 14.67
CA ARG A 172 2.04 7.34 14.91
C ARG A 172 1.41 7.48 16.31
N LEU A 173 0.61 6.49 16.74
CA LEU A 173 -0.05 6.48 18.06
C LEU A 173 0.91 6.34 19.23
N ARG A 174 2.10 5.74 19.02
CA ARG A 174 3.18 5.69 20.01
C ARG A 174 3.96 6.99 20.13
N GLY A 175 3.77 7.91 19.17
CA GLY A 175 4.49 9.17 19.11
C GLY A 175 5.80 9.10 18.32
N ASP A 176 5.99 8.08 17.47
CA ASP A 176 7.15 7.95 16.58
C ASP A 176 7.08 8.93 15.39
N ASN A 177 6.77 10.20 15.66
CA ASN A 177 6.49 11.27 14.69
C ASN A 177 7.75 12.04 14.29
N ALA A 178 7.66 12.72 13.13
CA ALA A 178 8.72 13.56 12.60
C ALA A 178 8.14 14.76 11.83
N ASP A 179 8.97 15.75 11.51
CA ASP A 179 8.57 16.96 10.77
C ASP A 179 8.34 16.70 9.27
N ALA A 180 8.81 15.58 8.75
CA ALA A 180 8.55 15.10 7.40
C ALA A 180 8.68 13.57 7.31
N CYS A 181 8.06 12.97 6.29
CA CYS A 181 8.10 11.54 6.01
C CYS A 181 8.45 11.27 4.54
N ALA A 182 9.28 10.25 4.31
CA ALA A 182 9.52 9.65 3.01
C ALA A 182 9.15 8.17 3.05
N ILE A 183 8.30 7.71 2.11
CA ILE A 183 7.95 6.29 1.96
C ILE A 183 8.67 5.71 0.73
N ALA A 184 9.38 4.59 0.90
CA ALA A 184 10.26 4.04 -0.14
C ALA A 184 9.59 3.09 -1.15
N GLU A 185 8.34 3.37 -1.50
CA GLU A 185 7.60 2.62 -2.51
C GLU A 185 8.32 2.55 -3.86
N GLY A 186 7.96 1.58 -4.70
CA GLY A 186 8.48 1.44 -6.05
C GLY A 186 8.07 2.58 -7.00
N THR A 187 8.70 3.76 -6.90
CA THR A 187 8.34 4.93 -7.72
C THR A 187 9.20 5.15 -8.96
N ASN A 188 10.13 4.24 -9.25
CA ASN A 188 11.07 4.38 -10.37
C ASN A 188 11.85 5.71 -10.39
N TYR A 189 12.27 6.18 -9.21
CA TYR A 189 12.90 7.50 -8.97
C TYR A 189 12.04 8.74 -9.22
N GLU A 190 10.73 8.58 -9.36
CA GLU A 190 9.84 9.74 -9.34
C GLU A 190 9.60 10.17 -7.89
N VAL A 191 9.57 11.49 -7.66
CA VAL A 191 9.13 12.08 -6.39
C VAL A 191 7.61 12.19 -6.47
N VAL A 192 6.93 11.23 -5.88
CA VAL A 192 5.47 11.17 -5.89
C VAL A 192 4.94 12.01 -4.73
N ARG A 193 4.22 13.09 -5.06
CA ARG A 193 3.64 14.01 -4.09
C ARG A 193 2.14 13.81 -3.85
N ALA A 194 1.51 12.92 -4.60
CA ALA A 194 0.09 12.62 -4.48
C ALA A 194 -0.22 11.16 -4.76
N THR A 195 -1.16 10.56 -4.02
CA THR A 195 -1.67 9.20 -4.25
C THR A 195 -3.18 9.22 -4.38
N ARG A 196 -3.75 8.33 -5.21
CA ARG A 196 -5.20 8.09 -5.17
C ARG A 196 -5.60 7.40 -3.86
N GLY A 197 -6.86 7.54 -3.49
CA GLY A 197 -7.53 6.72 -2.49
C GLY A 197 -8.26 5.52 -3.11
N GLY A 198 -8.91 4.73 -2.27
CA GLY A 198 -9.54 3.48 -2.69
C GLY A 198 -10.60 2.95 -1.72
N HIS A 199 -11.67 2.37 -2.26
CA HIS A 199 -12.68 1.66 -1.47
C HIS A 199 -13.22 0.44 -2.21
N PHE A 200 -13.43 -0.64 -1.46
CA PHE A 200 -13.76 -1.97 -1.99
C PHE A 200 -15.13 -2.41 -1.46
N PHE A 201 -16.02 -2.76 -2.37
CA PHE A 201 -17.36 -3.26 -2.06
C PHE A 201 -17.54 -4.66 -2.64
N ASP A 202 -18.11 -5.57 -1.86
CA ASP A 202 -18.78 -6.75 -2.38
C ASP A 202 -20.30 -6.47 -2.41
N LEU A 203 -20.87 -6.50 -3.61
CA LEU A 203 -22.31 -6.41 -3.85
C LEU A 203 -22.85 -7.84 -3.94
N VAL A 204 -23.67 -8.25 -2.98
CA VAL A 204 -24.09 -9.64 -2.80
C VAL A 204 -25.61 -9.75 -2.98
N CYS A 205 -26.05 -10.66 -3.84
CA CYS A 205 -27.46 -10.99 -4.02
C CYS A 205 -27.70 -12.46 -3.64
N ARG A 206 -28.59 -12.69 -2.68
CA ARG A 206 -28.97 -14.03 -2.19
C ARG A 206 -30.43 -14.28 -2.55
N ALA A 207 -30.64 -15.06 -3.61
CA ALA A 207 -31.98 -15.22 -4.19
C ALA A 207 -32.21 -16.61 -4.79
N GLY A 208 -31.14 -17.37 -5.05
CA GLY A 208 -31.26 -18.61 -5.80
C GLY A 208 -32.07 -19.66 -5.07
N ASP A 209 -32.87 -20.40 -5.83
CA ASP A 209 -33.59 -21.58 -5.36
C ASP A 209 -33.24 -22.80 -6.22
N PRO A 210 -32.13 -23.50 -5.91
CA PRO A 210 -31.72 -24.69 -6.67
C PRO A 210 -32.67 -25.87 -6.47
N MET A 211 -33.50 -25.89 -5.41
CA MET A 211 -34.49 -26.95 -5.19
C MET A 211 -35.67 -26.83 -6.16
N GLY A 212 -36.02 -25.59 -6.53
CA GLY A 212 -37.02 -25.29 -7.54
C GLY A 212 -36.59 -25.53 -8.99
N TYR A 213 -35.31 -25.87 -9.26
CA TYR A 213 -34.72 -25.90 -10.61
C TYR A 213 -35.47 -26.79 -11.62
N PHE A 214 -36.07 -27.90 -11.17
CA PHE A 214 -36.90 -28.79 -12.00
C PHE A 214 -38.41 -28.71 -11.65
N SER A 215 -38.85 -27.65 -10.95
CA SER A 215 -40.25 -27.45 -10.60
C SER A 215 -41.03 -26.77 -11.74
N LYS A 216 -42.38 -26.77 -11.65
CA LYS A 216 -43.26 -26.03 -12.57
C LYS A 216 -43.37 -24.53 -12.22
N GLU A 217 -42.72 -24.09 -11.14
CA GLU A 217 -42.70 -22.69 -10.71
C GLU A 217 -41.51 -21.93 -11.29
N GLU A 218 -41.53 -20.60 -11.20
CA GLU A 218 -40.44 -19.74 -11.66
C GLU A 218 -39.14 -20.03 -10.88
N VAL A 219 -38.11 -20.52 -11.57
CA VAL A 219 -36.78 -20.74 -10.97
C VAL A 219 -36.09 -19.40 -10.76
N VAL A 220 -35.84 -19.04 -9.50
CA VAL A 220 -35.16 -17.79 -9.15
C VAL A 220 -33.65 -17.97 -9.25
N SER A 221 -33.00 -17.11 -10.03
CA SER A 221 -31.54 -17.09 -10.18
C SER A 221 -31.00 -15.66 -10.06
N PRO A 222 -29.99 -15.41 -9.19
CA PRO A 222 -29.33 -14.12 -9.09
C PRO A 222 -28.33 -13.88 -10.23
N ALA A 223 -27.96 -14.89 -11.03
CA ALA A 223 -26.91 -14.77 -12.04
C ALA A 223 -27.26 -13.78 -13.17
N VAL A 224 -28.48 -13.87 -13.70
CA VAL A 224 -28.91 -13.00 -14.81
C VAL A 224 -29.14 -11.55 -14.35
N PRO A 225 -29.81 -11.28 -13.21
CA PRO A 225 -29.95 -9.92 -12.68
C PRO A 225 -28.63 -9.20 -12.42
N VAL A 226 -27.54 -9.92 -12.11
CA VAL A 226 -26.21 -9.32 -11.99
C VAL A 226 -25.76 -8.61 -13.27
N GLY A 227 -26.23 -9.02 -14.46
CA GLY A 227 -25.98 -8.28 -15.70
C GLY A 227 -26.47 -6.84 -15.65
N ARG A 228 -27.63 -6.59 -15.02
CA ARG A 228 -28.16 -5.23 -14.81
C ARG A 228 -27.38 -4.47 -13.75
N LEU A 229 -26.90 -5.17 -12.71
CA LEU A 229 -26.00 -4.60 -11.70
C LEU A 229 -24.66 -4.16 -12.31
N LEU A 230 -24.12 -4.92 -13.26
CA LEU A 230 -22.94 -4.50 -14.02
C LEU A 230 -23.21 -3.24 -14.84
N GLY A 231 -24.39 -3.11 -15.44
CA GLY A 231 -24.82 -1.87 -16.09
C GLY A 231 -24.89 -0.67 -15.13
N TRP A 232 -25.36 -0.86 -13.90
CA TRP A 232 -25.31 0.18 -12.86
C TRP A 232 -23.87 0.57 -12.50
N ILE A 233 -22.96 -0.41 -12.39
CA ILE A 233 -21.52 -0.15 -12.16
C ILE A 233 -20.92 0.64 -13.33
N ASP A 234 -21.25 0.28 -14.57
CA ASP A 234 -20.76 0.98 -15.76
C ASP A 234 -21.25 2.44 -15.81
N GLY A 235 -22.48 2.71 -15.38
CA GLY A 235 -22.95 4.09 -15.18
C GLY A 235 -22.06 4.89 -14.22
N TRP A 236 -21.53 4.26 -13.17
CA TRP A 236 -20.55 4.88 -12.28
C TRP A 236 -19.17 5.04 -12.93
N THR A 237 -18.72 4.15 -13.82
CA THR A 237 -17.45 4.36 -14.54
C THR A 237 -17.52 5.66 -15.35
N VAL A 238 -18.62 5.89 -16.07
CA VAL A 238 -18.85 7.11 -16.86
C VAL A 238 -18.91 8.35 -15.96
N ARG A 239 -19.65 8.26 -14.85
CA ARG A 239 -19.80 9.39 -13.93
C ARG A 239 -18.49 9.79 -13.27
N ARG A 240 -17.68 8.80 -12.85
CA ARG A 240 -16.40 9.03 -12.18
C ARG A 240 -15.35 9.58 -13.16
N ARG A 241 -15.38 9.20 -14.43
CA ARG A 241 -14.51 9.78 -15.47
C ARG A 241 -14.67 11.30 -15.65
N ALA A 242 -15.81 11.87 -15.25
CA ALA A 242 -16.06 13.30 -15.34
C ALA A 242 -15.51 14.11 -14.16
N VAL A 243 -14.90 13.46 -13.15
CA VAL A 243 -14.30 14.15 -11.99
C VAL A 243 -13.11 15.01 -12.44
N GLU A 244 -13.02 16.22 -11.91
CA GLU A 244 -11.93 17.15 -12.21
C GLU A 244 -10.60 16.64 -11.63
N ARG A 245 -9.62 16.38 -12.52
CA ARG A 245 -8.35 15.73 -12.16
C ARG A 245 -7.33 16.59 -11.42
N GLY A 246 -7.45 17.92 -11.43
CA GLY A 246 -6.40 18.81 -10.93
C GLY A 246 -5.07 18.67 -11.70
N GLU A 247 -4.12 19.56 -11.43
CA GLU A 247 -2.88 19.63 -12.23
C GLU A 247 -2.02 18.37 -12.12
N ILE A 248 -1.86 17.83 -10.90
CA ILE A 248 -0.94 16.72 -10.64
C ILE A 248 -1.39 15.39 -11.27
N TYR A 249 -2.69 15.26 -11.59
CA TYR A 249 -3.24 14.11 -12.32
C TYR A 249 -3.60 14.39 -13.79
N ARG A 250 -3.12 15.50 -14.38
CA ARG A 250 -3.48 15.90 -15.76
C ARG A 250 -3.17 14.83 -16.82
N ASP A 251 -2.09 14.08 -16.62
CA ASP A 251 -1.59 13.07 -17.56
C ASP A 251 -2.23 11.68 -17.33
N PHE A 252 -3.16 11.56 -16.38
CA PHE A 252 -3.90 10.33 -16.12
C PHE A 252 -5.23 10.36 -16.90
N PRO A 253 -5.41 9.46 -17.89
CA PRO A 253 -6.59 9.49 -18.76
C PRO A 253 -7.90 9.31 -18.00
N ASP A 254 -7.94 8.34 -17.07
CA ASP A 254 -9.06 8.11 -16.17
C ASP A 254 -8.68 8.67 -14.79
N PRO A 255 -9.37 9.70 -14.28
CA PRO A 255 -9.02 10.35 -13.02
C PRO A 255 -9.22 9.44 -11.80
N VAL A 256 -10.30 8.64 -11.82
CA VAL A 256 -10.79 7.85 -10.68
C VAL A 256 -11.55 6.61 -11.18
N PRO A 257 -10.81 5.59 -11.65
CA PRO A 257 -11.39 4.34 -12.14
C PRO A 257 -12.38 3.70 -11.18
N VAL A 258 -13.43 3.10 -11.75
CA VAL A 258 -14.30 2.11 -11.10
C VAL A 258 -14.07 0.79 -11.80
N GLN A 259 -13.67 -0.24 -11.06
CA GLN A 259 -13.25 -1.51 -11.63
C GLN A 259 -14.00 -2.68 -11.00
N VAL A 260 -14.51 -3.59 -11.81
CA VAL A 260 -14.99 -4.89 -11.35
C VAL A 260 -13.78 -5.80 -11.19
N LEU A 261 -13.49 -6.22 -9.96
CA LEU A 261 -12.34 -7.08 -9.64
C LEU A 261 -12.70 -8.56 -9.68
N ALA A 262 -13.95 -8.91 -9.42
CA ALA A 262 -14.43 -10.29 -9.46
C ALA A 262 -15.95 -10.34 -9.65
N LEU A 263 -16.41 -11.39 -10.33
CA LEU A 263 -17.82 -11.78 -10.39
C LEU A 263 -17.90 -13.28 -10.11
N GLU A 264 -18.72 -13.66 -9.14
CA GLU A 264 -18.89 -15.04 -8.70
C GLU A 264 -20.39 -15.36 -8.59
N ALA A 265 -20.81 -16.50 -9.13
CA ALA A 265 -22.20 -16.97 -9.01
C ALA A 265 -22.21 -18.47 -8.71
N ASN A 266 -21.93 -19.30 -9.72
CA ASN A 266 -21.54 -20.69 -9.57
C ASN A 266 -20.13 -20.88 -10.09
N ARG A 267 -19.50 -21.97 -9.68
CA ARG A 267 -18.21 -22.40 -10.22
C ARG A 267 -18.48 -23.42 -11.33
N PHE A 268 -17.66 -23.40 -12.39
CA PHE A 268 -17.60 -24.47 -13.39
C PHE A 268 -16.87 -25.68 -12.82
N ASP A 269 -17.35 -26.17 -11.69
CA ASP A 269 -16.79 -27.30 -10.96
C ASP A 269 -17.53 -28.57 -11.40
N PRO A 270 -16.84 -29.61 -11.90
CA PRO A 270 -17.49 -30.84 -12.36
C PRO A 270 -18.24 -31.58 -11.25
N ASP A 271 -17.92 -31.29 -9.98
CA ASP A 271 -18.54 -31.92 -8.81
C ASP A 271 -19.79 -31.16 -8.32
N VAL A 272 -20.16 -30.05 -8.97
CA VAL A 272 -21.34 -29.25 -8.63
C VAL A 272 -22.51 -29.61 -9.57
N PRO A 273 -23.69 -29.99 -9.04
CA PRO A 273 -24.88 -30.25 -9.85
C PRO A 273 -25.24 -29.07 -10.76
N TRP A 274 -25.72 -29.35 -11.96
CA TRP A 274 -26.22 -28.33 -12.88
C TRP A 274 -27.50 -27.73 -12.33
N SER A 275 -27.38 -26.57 -11.68
CA SER A 275 -28.47 -25.82 -11.07
C SER A 275 -28.17 -24.32 -11.03
N VAL A 276 -29.16 -23.52 -10.65
CA VAL A 276 -29.01 -22.08 -10.45
C VAL A 276 -28.18 -21.76 -9.20
N PRO A 277 -27.40 -20.67 -9.20
CA PRO A 277 -26.60 -20.29 -8.05
C PRO A 277 -27.48 -19.76 -6.92
N LEU A 278 -27.20 -20.16 -5.69
CA LEU A 278 -27.83 -19.59 -4.48
C LEU A 278 -27.54 -18.08 -4.34
N VAL A 279 -26.31 -17.69 -4.68
CA VAL A 279 -25.76 -16.36 -4.45
C VAL A 279 -25.06 -15.87 -5.72
N SER A 280 -25.11 -14.58 -5.99
CA SER A 280 -24.14 -13.95 -6.88
C SER A 280 -23.48 -12.76 -6.18
N ARG A 281 -22.20 -12.55 -6.46
CA ARG A 281 -21.36 -11.52 -5.85
C ARG A 281 -20.57 -10.80 -6.93
N VAL A 282 -20.52 -9.47 -6.84
CA VAL A 282 -19.62 -8.64 -7.63
C VAL A 282 -18.72 -7.85 -6.69
N ARG A 283 -17.40 -7.98 -6.84
CA ARG A 283 -16.42 -7.13 -6.14
C ARG A 283 -16.09 -5.93 -7.00
N VAL A 284 -16.24 -4.73 -6.45
CA VAL A 284 -16.00 -3.47 -7.13
C VAL A 284 -15.00 -2.63 -6.34
N TYR A 285 -14.09 -1.98 -7.06
CA TYR A 285 -13.10 -1.06 -6.52
C TYR A 285 -13.34 0.35 -7.08
N PHE A 286 -13.57 1.31 -6.19
CA PHE A 286 -13.71 2.72 -6.50
C PHE A 286 -12.43 3.45 -6.08
N GLN A 287 -11.83 4.22 -6.99
CA GLN A 287 -10.73 5.12 -6.67
C GLN A 287 -11.22 6.54 -6.41
N PHE A 288 -10.43 7.31 -5.65
CA PHE A 288 -10.74 8.70 -5.27
C PHE A 288 -9.51 9.60 -5.40
N LEU A 289 -9.69 10.86 -5.75
CA LEU A 289 -8.65 11.88 -5.72
C LEU A 289 -8.49 12.44 -4.29
N PRO A 290 -7.31 13.02 -3.97
CA PRO A 290 -7.04 13.56 -2.63
C PRO A 290 -8.04 14.62 -2.14
N HIS A 291 -8.62 15.43 -3.03
CA HIS A 291 -9.52 16.53 -2.64
C HIS A 291 -10.97 16.10 -2.38
N GLU A 292 -11.33 14.85 -2.71
CA GLU A 292 -12.72 14.40 -2.60
C GLU A 292 -13.16 14.14 -1.15
N ASP A 293 -14.43 14.46 -0.83
CA ASP A 293 -15.10 13.95 0.36
C ASP A 293 -15.52 12.50 0.13
N VAL A 294 -14.58 11.58 0.32
CA VAL A 294 -14.79 10.15 0.10
C VAL A 294 -16.00 9.61 0.88
N PRO A 295 -16.21 9.91 2.18
CA PRO A 295 -17.43 9.53 2.88
C PRO A 295 -18.72 10.00 2.21
N ALA A 296 -18.77 11.22 1.68
CA ALA A 296 -19.95 11.71 0.96
C ALA A 296 -20.19 10.96 -0.35
N VAL A 297 -19.14 10.75 -1.15
CA VAL A 297 -19.24 9.98 -2.41
C VAL A 297 -19.67 8.54 -2.13
N VAL A 298 -19.14 7.90 -1.08
CA VAL A 298 -19.57 6.54 -0.70
C VAL A 298 -21.05 6.51 -0.30
N ARG A 299 -21.54 7.49 0.47
CA ARG A 299 -22.98 7.59 0.79
C ARG A 299 -23.83 7.77 -0.48
N GLU A 300 -23.34 8.52 -1.45
CA GLU A 300 -24.00 8.71 -2.74
C GLU A 300 -24.06 7.42 -3.57
N VAL A 301 -22.95 6.69 -3.66
CA VAL A 301 -22.89 5.37 -4.33
C VAL A 301 -23.90 4.41 -3.70
N GLU A 302 -23.92 4.31 -2.37
CA GLU A 302 -24.86 3.44 -1.67
C GLU A 302 -26.33 3.89 -1.83
N ALA A 303 -26.59 5.19 -1.88
CA ALA A 303 -27.93 5.72 -2.14
C ALA A 303 -28.40 5.42 -3.57
N SER A 304 -27.52 5.59 -4.56
CA SER A 304 -27.78 5.23 -5.96
C SER A 304 -28.04 3.74 -6.12
N LEU A 305 -27.29 2.88 -5.44
CA LEU A 305 -27.51 1.43 -5.46
C LEU A 305 -28.88 1.06 -4.87
N ARG A 306 -29.28 1.70 -3.75
CA ARG A 306 -30.61 1.48 -3.16
C ARG A 306 -31.72 1.92 -4.10
N ALA A 307 -31.57 3.07 -4.77
CA ALA A 307 -32.54 3.56 -5.75
C ALA A 307 -32.65 2.61 -6.95
N PHE A 308 -31.52 2.15 -7.49
CA PHE A 308 -31.46 1.14 -8.55
C PHE A 308 -32.19 -0.14 -8.13
N GLY A 309 -31.88 -0.67 -6.94
CA GLY A 309 -32.50 -1.88 -6.43
C GLY A 309 -34.02 -1.76 -6.22
N ALA A 310 -34.50 -0.58 -5.83
CA ALA A 310 -35.93 -0.34 -5.63
C ALA A 310 -36.74 -0.27 -6.94
N GLN A 311 -36.10 0.16 -8.04
CA GLN A 311 -36.71 0.27 -9.37
C GLN A 311 -36.67 -1.05 -10.14
N ASP A 312 -35.74 -1.94 -9.79
CA ASP A 312 -35.59 -3.24 -10.41
C ASP A 312 -36.54 -4.29 -9.80
N PRO A 313 -37.44 -4.93 -10.57
CA PRO A 313 -38.41 -5.89 -10.01
C PRO A 313 -37.78 -7.05 -9.25
N PHE A 314 -36.60 -7.51 -9.68
CA PHE A 314 -35.89 -8.61 -9.03
C PHE A 314 -35.22 -8.14 -7.74
N PHE A 315 -34.42 -7.06 -7.79
CA PHE A 315 -33.71 -6.57 -6.61
C PHE A 315 -34.65 -5.94 -5.56
N ARG A 316 -35.85 -5.50 -5.95
CA ARG A 316 -36.89 -5.10 -5.00
C ARG A 316 -37.37 -6.28 -4.13
N ARG A 317 -37.44 -7.49 -4.71
CA ARG A 317 -37.79 -8.73 -3.99
C ARG A 317 -36.58 -9.34 -3.27
N TYR A 318 -35.40 -9.22 -3.87
CA TYR A 318 -34.13 -9.75 -3.36
C TYR A 318 -33.08 -8.64 -3.25
N PRO A 319 -33.07 -7.87 -2.15
CA PRO A 319 -32.22 -6.70 -2.01
C PRO A 319 -30.72 -7.03 -2.12
N ILE A 320 -29.96 -6.10 -2.69
CA ILE A 320 -28.51 -6.17 -2.79
C ILE A 320 -27.90 -5.84 -1.43
N GLU A 321 -27.17 -6.79 -0.85
CA GLU A 321 -26.36 -6.60 0.36
C GLU A 321 -25.03 -5.95 -0.03
N VAL A 322 -24.67 -4.84 0.63
CA VAL A 322 -23.37 -4.18 0.47
C VAL A 322 -22.44 -4.60 1.60
N ARG A 323 -21.30 -5.18 1.27
CA ARG A 323 -20.22 -5.47 2.22
C ARG A 323 -19.01 -4.60 1.89
N ARG A 324 -18.59 -3.78 2.85
CA ARG A 324 -17.35 -3.01 2.73
C ARG A 324 -16.17 -3.90 3.12
N ILE A 325 -15.31 -4.21 2.16
CA ILE A 325 -14.15 -5.09 2.38
C ILE A 325 -13.02 -4.34 3.10
N VAL A 326 -12.97 -3.02 2.92
CA VAL A 326 -12.01 -2.13 3.56
C VAL A 326 -12.78 -0.95 4.14
N ASP A 327 -12.94 -0.89 5.46
CA ASP A 327 -13.68 0.18 6.15
C ASP A 327 -12.93 0.68 7.38
N PRO A 328 -12.67 2.01 7.51
CA PRO A 328 -12.97 3.09 6.57
C PRO A 328 -12.19 3.03 5.22
N PRO A 329 -12.61 3.77 4.17
CA PRO A 329 -11.89 3.85 2.91
C PRO A 329 -10.41 4.28 3.04
N LEU A 330 -9.56 3.85 2.11
CA LEU A 330 -8.24 4.43 1.94
C LEU A 330 -8.38 5.82 1.31
N LEU A 331 -7.72 6.83 1.87
CA LEU A 331 -7.76 8.18 1.32
C LEU A 331 -6.54 8.43 0.44
N GLY A 332 -6.71 9.32 -0.54
CA GLY A 332 -5.56 9.89 -1.26
C GLY A 332 -4.90 10.99 -0.45
N HIS A 333 -3.60 11.19 -0.62
CA HIS A 333 -2.87 12.32 -0.05
C HIS A 333 -2.33 13.21 -1.17
N GLU A 334 -2.05 14.48 -0.86
CA GLU A 334 -1.34 15.39 -1.76
C GLU A 334 -0.54 16.39 -0.94
N LEU A 335 0.78 16.45 -1.13
CA LEU A 335 1.66 17.46 -0.53
C LEU A 335 1.98 18.57 -1.53
N ALA A 336 1.84 19.84 -1.16
CA ALA A 336 2.06 20.98 -2.04
C ALA A 336 3.43 20.96 -2.76
N ALA A 337 3.45 21.41 -4.01
CA ALA A 337 4.64 21.37 -4.87
C ALA A 337 5.79 22.27 -4.37
N ASP A 338 5.46 23.38 -3.70
CA ASP A 338 6.40 24.36 -3.15
C ASP A 338 6.76 24.11 -1.67
N HIS A 339 6.15 23.09 -1.06
CA HIS A 339 6.42 22.71 0.33
C HIS A 339 7.92 22.49 0.55
N PRO A 340 8.50 22.94 1.69
CA PRO A 340 9.93 22.78 1.96
C PRO A 340 10.44 21.34 1.82
N TRP A 341 9.64 20.36 2.25
CA TRP A 341 9.99 18.95 2.10
C TRP A 341 10.03 18.49 0.64
N THR A 342 9.08 18.93 -0.20
CA THR A 342 9.07 18.68 -1.65
C THR A 342 10.35 19.20 -2.30
N ARG A 343 10.74 20.45 -1.98
CA ARG A 343 11.97 21.05 -2.51
C ARG A 343 13.23 20.28 -2.08
N CYS A 344 13.30 19.88 -0.82
CA CYS A 344 14.45 19.14 -0.28
C CYS A 344 14.61 17.76 -0.94
N LEU A 345 13.58 16.92 -0.94
CA LEU A 345 13.68 15.58 -1.53
C LEU A 345 13.88 15.64 -3.05
N HIS A 346 13.22 16.58 -3.74
CA HIS A 346 13.39 16.80 -5.17
C HIS A 346 14.80 17.28 -5.53
N GLY A 347 15.36 18.20 -4.74
CA GLY A 347 16.73 18.68 -4.89
C GLY A 347 17.76 17.56 -4.69
N ALA A 348 17.61 16.79 -3.60
CA ALA A 348 18.45 15.62 -3.33
C ALA A 348 18.37 14.58 -4.45
N ALA A 349 17.16 14.25 -4.92
CA ALA A 349 16.97 13.33 -6.03
C ALA A 349 17.65 13.83 -7.31
N THR A 350 17.43 15.10 -7.66
CA THR A 350 18.03 15.72 -8.85
C THR A 350 19.56 15.74 -8.80
N GLY A 351 20.14 16.09 -7.65
CA GLY A 351 21.58 16.15 -7.46
C GLY A 351 22.26 14.78 -7.55
N ILE A 352 21.69 13.76 -6.91
CA ILE A 352 22.28 12.41 -6.87
C ILE A 352 22.08 11.65 -8.20
N LEU A 353 20.93 11.82 -8.85
CA LEU A 353 20.63 11.15 -10.11
C LEU A 353 21.30 11.83 -11.31
N GLY A 354 21.78 13.07 -11.15
CA GLY A 354 22.43 13.84 -12.21
C GLY A 354 21.48 14.32 -13.31
N ALA A 355 20.16 14.21 -13.09
CA ALA A 355 19.11 14.65 -14.00
C ALA A 355 17.91 15.13 -13.16
N LYS A 356 17.12 16.06 -13.72
CA LYS A 356 15.93 16.60 -13.04
C LYS A 356 14.96 15.46 -12.70
N ALA A 357 14.76 15.21 -11.41
CA ALA A 357 13.81 14.22 -10.95
C ALA A 357 12.38 14.65 -11.35
N LYS A 358 11.57 13.69 -11.79
CA LYS A 358 10.16 13.95 -12.12
C LYS A 358 9.36 14.03 -10.81
N ILE A 359 8.53 15.07 -10.71
CA ILE A 359 7.48 15.16 -9.68
C ILE A 359 6.19 14.61 -10.29
N SER A 360 5.51 13.71 -9.58
CA SER A 360 4.33 13.02 -10.12
C SER A 360 3.30 12.65 -9.05
N ALA A 361 2.24 11.97 -9.49
CA ALA A 361 1.26 11.29 -8.66
C ALA A 361 1.32 9.78 -8.88
N SER A 362 0.76 8.99 -7.97
CA SER A 362 0.49 7.57 -8.17
C SER A 362 -1.01 7.29 -8.33
N GLU A 363 -1.31 6.25 -9.10
CA GLU A 363 -2.67 5.74 -9.32
C GLU A 363 -3.16 4.83 -8.19
N TRP A 364 -2.30 4.52 -7.22
CA TRP A 364 -2.57 3.55 -6.16
C TRP A 364 -2.50 4.23 -4.79
N PRO A 365 -3.30 3.77 -3.81
CA PRO A 365 -3.21 4.22 -2.43
C PRO A 365 -2.01 3.57 -1.73
N CYS A 366 -1.54 4.22 -0.66
CA CYS A 366 -0.60 3.63 0.30
C CYS A 366 -0.75 4.33 1.66
N ASP A 367 0.08 3.97 2.64
CA ASP A 367 0.06 4.51 3.99
C ASP A 367 0.30 6.03 4.14
N ALA A 368 0.69 6.73 3.06
CA ALA A 368 0.96 8.17 3.08
C ALA A 368 -0.23 9.03 3.59
N PHE A 369 -1.47 8.59 3.35
CA PHE A 369 -2.64 9.32 3.86
C PHE A 369 -2.72 9.28 5.40
N LEU A 370 -2.29 8.19 6.04
CA LEU A 370 -2.26 8.11 7.49
C LEU A 370 -1.25 9.12 8.03
N ALA A 371 -0.01 9.08 7.56
CA ALA A 371 1.03 10.00 8.00
C ALA A 371 0.62 11.47 7.79
N GLN A 372 0.15 11.82 6.59
CA GLN A 372 -0.11 13.22 6.25
C GLN A 372 -1.47 13.73 6.69
N ARG A 373 -2.56 13.02 6.38
CA ARG A 373 -3.91 13.55 6.65
C ARG A 373 -4.33 13.37 8.09
N GLU A 374 -4.01 12.21 8.67
CA GLU A 374 -4.43 11.89 10.03
C GLU A 374 -3.46 12.43 11.09
N PHE A 375 -2.16 12.50 10.78
CA PHE A 375 -1.15 12.95 11.73
C PHE A 375 -0.42 14.25 11.34
N GLY A 376 -0.76 14.86 10.21
CA GLY A 376 -0.22 16.16 9.80
C GLY A 376 1.25 16.14 9.38
N ILE A 377 1.81 14.98 9.03
CA ILE A 377 3.22 14.83 8.65
C ILE A 377 3.38 14.97 7.12
N PRO A 378 4.05 16.02 6.61
CA PRO A 378 4.32 16.19 5.18
C PRO A 378 4.99 14.94 4.60
N THR A 379 4.33 14.26 3.66
CA THR A 379 4.76 12.95 3.18
C THR A 379 4.99 12.96 1.66
N LEU A 380 6.07 12.31 1.23
CA LEU A 380 6.40 12.06 -0.17
C LEU A 380 6.77 10.58 -0.34
N LEU A 381 6.60 10.04 -1.54
CA LEU A 381 7.11 8.72 -1.87
C LEU A 381 8.28 8.86 -2.86
N PHE A 382 9.30 8.04 -2.64
CA PHE A 382 10.46 7.96 -3.53
C PHE A 382 11.17 6.63 -3.37
N GLY A 383 11.38 5.88 -4.43
CA GLY A 383 12.07 4.60 -4.29
C GLY A 383 12.72 4.07 -5.55
N PRO A 384 13.23 2.84 -5.48
CA PRO A 384 14.08 2.26 -6.49
C PRO A 384 13.31 1.97 -7.78
N ARG A 385 14.07 1.68 -8.83
CA ARG A 385 13.55 1.16 -10.10
C ARG A 385 13.38 -0.35 -10.06
N GLY A 386 12.30 -0.82 -10.66
CA GLY A 386 11.95 -2.22 -10.72
C GLY A 386 10.67 -2.44 -11.53
N ALA A 387 10.17 -3.67 -11.50
CA ALA A 387 8.92 -3.99 -12.16
C ALA A 387 8.29 -5.27 -11.60
N GLY A 388 7.02 -5.47 -11.94
CA GLY A 388 6.29 -6.71 -11.64
C GLY A 388 5.75 -6.79 -10.22
N SER A 389 5.49 -5.65 -9.56
CA SER A 389 4.74 -5.66 -8.30
C SER A 389 3.44 -6.45 -8.48
N HIS A 390 3.10 -7.21 -7.44
CA HIS A 390 1.93 -8.10 -7.39
C HIS A 390 1.90 -9.24 -8.43
N ASN A 391 2.94 -9.36 -9.27
CA ASN A 391 3.05 -10.38 -10.32
C ASN A 391 4.25 -11.32 -10.08
N PRO A 392 4.29 -12.50 -10.73
CA PRO A 392 5.48 -13.33 -10.73
C PRO A 392 6.67 -12.65 -11.37
N ASN A 393 7.87 -13.03 -10.90
CA ASN A 393 9.15 -12.56 -11.42
C ASN A 393 9.45 -11.08 -11.14
N GLU A 394 8.78 -10.51 -10.14
CA GLU A 394 9.10 -9.20 -9.56
C GLU A 394 10.62 -9.06 -9.34
N TYR A 395 11.13 -7.87 -9.67
CA TYR A 395 12.53 -7.53 -9.46
C TYR A 395 12.74 -6.05 -9.15
N VAL A 396 13.83 -5.78 -8.43
CA VAL A 396 14.39 -4.44 -8.25
C VAL A 396 15.78 -4.35 -8.87
N GLU A 397 16.13 -3.22 -9.46
CA GLU A 397 17.48 -2.96 -9.95
C GLU A 397 18.43 -2.71 -8.77
N VAL A 398 19.52 -3.48 -8.69
CA VAL A 398 20.46 -3.40 -7.56
C VAL A 398 21.09 -2.02 -7.45
N VAL A 399 21.52 -1.44 -8.58
CA VAL A 399 22.09 -0.09 -8.61
C VAL A 399 21.08 0.93 -8.15
N SER A 400 19.78 0.71 -8.42
CA SER A 400 18.77 1.69 -8.06
C SER A 400 18.48 1.75 -6.58
N VAL A 401 18.52 0.62 -5.89
CA VAL A 401 18.49 0.56 -4.42
C VAL A 401 19.62 1.42 -3.81
N LEU A 402 20.84 1.31 -4.35
CA LEU A 402 21.99 2.07 -3.85
C LEU A 402 21.83 3.57 -4.08
N ARG A 403 21.37 3.98 -5.25
CA ARG A 403 21.11 5.41 -5.54
C ARG A 403 19.95 5.96 -4.73
N THR A 404 18.90 5.16 -4.47
CA THR A 404 17.82 5.55 -3.56
C THR A 404 18.35 5.83 -2.16
N ALA A 405 19.27 5.00 -1.65
CA ALA A 405 19.92 5.25 -0.35
C ALA A 405 20.73 6.56 -0.38
N GLU A 406 21.43 6.86 -1.48
CA GLU A 406 22.18 8.11 -1.64
C GLU A 406 21.28 9.34 -1.65
N VAL A 407 20.13 9.27 -2.32
CA VAL A 407 19.10 10.33 -2.30
C VAL A 407 18.59 10.55 -0.89
N TYR A 408 18.22 9.48 -0.17
CA TYR A 408 17.73 9.60 1.19
C TYR A 408 18.77 10.15 2.16
N LEU A 409 20.04 9.74 2.01
CA LEU A 409 21.12 10.31 2.82
C LEU A 409 21.32 11.80 2.53
N ALA A 410 21.30 12.22 1.26
CA ALA A 410 21.40 13.62 0.88
C ALA A 410 20.23 14.45 1.44
N ALA A 411 18.99 13.95 1.29
CA ALA A 411 17.80 14.59 1.84
C ALA A 411 17.85 14.67 3.38
N ALA A 412 18.32 13.62 4.07
CA ALA A 412 18.45 13.63 5.53
C ALA A 412 19.51 14.65 6.01
N LEU A 413 20.65 14.75 5.32
CA LEU A 413 21.68 15.75 5.64
C LEU A 413 21.16 17.18 5.44
N GLU A 414 20.42 17.45 4.37
CA GLU A 414 19.86 18.78 4.10
C GLU A 414 18.68 19.12 5.03
N TRP A 415 17.75 18.19 5.22
CA TRP A 415 16.53 18.43 5.99
C TRP A 415 16.81 18.55 7.48
N CYS A 416 17.62 17.63 8.02
CA CYS A 416 17.90 17.53 9.43
C CYS A 416 19.08 18.40 9.90
N GLY A 417 19.92 18.90 9.00
CA GLY A 417 21.07 19.77 9.30
C GLY A 417 22.29 19.03 9.82
#